data_AF-A0A227J2D5-F1
#
_entry.id   AF-A0A227J2D5-F1
#
_cell.length_a   1.000
_cell.length_b   1.000
_cell.length_c   1.000
_cell.angle_alpha   90.00
_cell.angle_beta   90.00
_cell.angle_gamma   90.00
#
_symmetry.space_group_name_H-M   'P 1'
#
loop_
_entity.id
_entity.type
_entity.pdbx_description
1 polymer ?
#
loop_
_entity_poly.entity_id
_entity_poly.type
_entity_poly.pdbx_seq_one_letter_code
_entity_poly.pdbx_strand_id
1 'polypeptide(L)'
;QSLESMEIPYEIQEGEGAFYGPKIEFTLYDCLDRAWQCGTVQLDFNLPGRLGATYVGENNERLVPVMIHRAILGSLERFIGILIEEYAGFFPTWLAPEQAVLM
;
A
#
# COMPACT_ATOMS: atom_id res chain seq x y z
N GLN A 1 -0.17 -15.74 -8.47
CA GLN A 1 1.27 -16.11 -8.43
C GLN A 1 2.01 -15.50 -7.23
N SER A 2 2.27 -14.19 -7.15
CA SER A 2 3.06 -13.64 -6.02
C SER A 2 2.41 -13.86 -4.64
N LEU A 3 1.11 -13.62 -4.51
CA LEU A 3 0.38 -13.87 -3.25
C LEU A 3 0.38 -15.36 -2.86
N GLU A 4 0.21 -16.25 -3.84
CA GLU A 4 0.24 -17.71 -3.63
C GLU A 4 1.63 -18.17 -3.18
N SER A 5 2.71 -17.66 -3.78
CA SER A 5 4.09 -18.02 -3.37
C SER A 5 4.46 -17.52 -1.97
N MET A 6 3.75 -16.50 -1.48
CA MET A 6 3.91 -15.96 -0.13
C MET A 6 2.91 -16.56 0.86
N GLU A 7 2.05 -17.48 0.40
CA GLU A 7 1.00 -18.11 1.20
C GLU A 7 0.05 -17.08 1.88
N ILE A 8 -0.19 -15.95 1.21
CA ILE A 8 -1.08 -14.90 1.72
C ILE A 8 -2.51 -15.19 1.21
N PRO A 9 -3.49 -15.44 2.10
CA PRO A 9 -4.89 -15.56 1.70
C PRO A 9 -5.40 -14.25 1.09
N TYR A 10 -6.19 -14.34 0.04
CA TYR A 10 -6.75 -13.17 -0.63
C TYR A 10 -8.10 -13.50 -1.28
N GLU A 11 -8.86 -12.46 -1.54
CA GLU A 11 -10.10 -12.51 -2.32
C GLU A 11 -9.92 -11.73 -3.63
N ILE A 12 -10.62 -12.15 -4.67
CA ILE A 12 -10.60 -11.46 -5.96
C ILE A 12 -11.70 -10.40 -5.94
N GLN A 13 -11.32 -9.14 -6.14
CA GLN A 13 -12.24 -8.04 -6.36
C GLN A 13 -12.20 -7.62 -7.84
N GLU A 14 -13.17 -8.09 -8.61
CA GLU A 14 -13.24 -7.80 -10.05
C GLU A 14 -13.58 -6.32 -10.30
N GLY A 15 -12.81 -5.66 -11.17
CA GLY A 15 -13.08 -4.29 -11.60
C GLY A 15 -12.50 -3.18 -10.72
N GLU A 16 -11.99 -3.50 -9.53
CA GLU A 16 -11.45 -2.49 -8.60
C GLU A 16 -10.05 -1.96 -8.98
N GLY A 17 -9.36 -2.63 -9.90
CA GLY A 17 -8.02 -2.23 -10.36
C GLY A 17 -7.95 -0.78 -10.85
N ALA A 18 -6.78 -0.14 -10.70
CA ALA A 18 -6.57 1.17 -11.27
C ALA A 18 -6.64 1.10 -12.81
N PHE A 19 -7.00 2.20 -13.47
CA PHE A 19 -7.12 2.24 -14.93
C PHE A 19 -5.84 1.87 -15.69
N TYR A 20 -4.68 1.92 -15.03
CA TYR A 20 -3.36 1.60 -15.58
C TYR A 20 -2.84 0.22 -15.18
N GLY A 21 -3.53 -0.52 -14.33
CA GLY A 21 -3.14 -1.88 -13.98
C GLY A 21 -3.80 -2.48 -12.73
N PRO A 22 -3.60 -3.78 -12.50
CA PRO A 22 -4.12 -4.47 -11.33
C PRO A 22 -3.42 -4.02 -10.04
N LYS A 23 -4.10 -4.21 -8.92
CA LYS A 23 -3.60 -3.86 -7.59
C LYS A 23 -3.86 -4.98 -6.58
N ILE A 24 -2.95 -5.10 -5.62
CA ILE A 24 -3.13 -5.81 -4.36
C ILE A 24 -3.46 -4.76 -3.31
N GLU A 25 -4.48 -5.02 -2.50
CA GLU A 25 -4.95 -4.11 -1.46
C GLU A 25 -4.95 -4.78 -0.09
N PHE A 26 -4.46 -4.05 0.90
CA PHE A 26 -4.46 -4.45 2.30
C PHE A 26 -5.49 -3.59 3.03
N THR A 27 -6.53 -4.26 3.51
CA THR A 27 -7.65 -3.64 4.22
C THR A 27 -7.50 -3.86 5.72
N LEU A 28 -7.65 -2.78 6.48
CA LEU A 28 -7.73 -2.81 7.94
C LEU A 28 -9.16 -2.49 8.37
N TYR A 29 -9.50 -2.83 9.61
CA TYR A 29 -10.82 -2.60 10.17
C TYR A 29 -10.74 -1.61 11.32
N ASP A 30 -11.81 -0.85 11.51
CA ASP A 30 -11.93 0.13 12.57
C ASP A 30 -12.74 -0.41 13.77
N CYS A 31 -12.96 0.40 14.81
CA CYS A 31 -13.64 -0.06 16.03
C CYS A 31 -15.12 -0.46 15.83
N LEU A 32 -15.69 -0.16 14.65
CA LEU A 32 -17.05 -0.54 14.24
C LEU A 32 -17.03 -1.60 13.12
N ASP A 33 -15.90 -2.26 12.90
CA ASP A 33 -15.71 -3.30 11.89
C ASP A 33 -15.94 -2.81 10.45
N ARG A 34 -15.70 -1.51 10.19
CA ARG A 34 -15.73 -0.97 8.82
C ARG A 34 -14.37 -1.16 8.15
N ALA A 35 -14.41 -1.59 6.89
CA ALA A 35 -13.23 -1.81 6.07
C ALA A 35 -12.62 -0.50 5.56
N TRP A 36 -11.31 -0.34 5.78
CA TRP A 36 -10.50 0.78 5.29
C TRP A 36 -9.27 0.27 4.54
N GLN A 37 -9.20 0.57 3.25
CA GLN A 37 -8.02 0.31 2.45
C GLN A 37 -6.83 1.14 2.95
N CYS A 38 -5.70 0.48 3.20
CA CYS A 38 -4.45 1.12 3.61
C CYS A 38 -3.35 0.79 2.60
N GLY A 39 -2.67 -0.34 2.80
CA GLY A 39 -1.56 -0.75 1.95
C GLY A 39 -2.01 -1.07 0.53
N THR A 40 -1.21 -0.69 -0.48
CA THR A 40 -1.43 -1.10 -1.87
C THR A 40 -0.12 -1.39 -2.59
N VAL A 41 -0.19 -2.33 -3.53
CA VAL A 41 0.87 -2.60 -4.52
C VAL A 41 0.21 -2.70 -5.89
N GLN A 42 0.57 -1.82 -6.81
CA GLN A 42 -0.09 -1.70 -8.12
C GLN A 42 0.94 -1.88 -9.23
N LEU A 43 0.62 -2.75 -10.18
CA LEU A 43 1.52 -3.10 -11.28
C LEU A 43 1.13 -2.33 -12.54
N ASP A 44 2.01 -1.44 -13.00
CA ASP A 44 1.72 -0.49 -14.07
C ASP A 44 2.62 -0.72 -15.30
N PHE A 45 1.96 -1.06 -16.41
CA PHE A 45 2.58 -1.25 -17.72
C PHE A 45 2.31 -0.07 -18.69
N ASN A 46 1.54 0.93 -18.27
CA ASN A 46 0.97 1.95 -19.15
C ASN A 46 1.63 3.32 -18.96
N LEU A 47 1.69 3.84 -17.74
CA LEU A 47 2.21 5.20 -17.51
C LEU A 47 3.69 5.37 -17.89
N PRO A 48 4.59 4.41 -17.66
CA PRO A 48 6.01 4.57 -18.03
C PRO A 48 6.20 4.87 -19.52
N GLY A 49 5.47 4.14 -20.39
CA GLY A 49 5.49 4.37 -21.83
C GLY A 49 4.89 5.73 -22.22
N ARG A 50 3.77 6.12 -21.60
CA ARG A 50 3.13 7.43 -21.85
C ARG A 50 3.98 8.61 -21.41
N LEU A 51 4.78 8.44 -20.36
CA LEU A 51 5.69 9.47 -19.83
C LEU A 51 7.07 9.45 -20.51
N GLY A 52 7.31 8.53 -21.45
CA GLY A 52 8.58 8.44 -22.19
C GLY A 52 9.75 7.86 -21.39
N ALA A 53 9.48 7.14 -20.30
CA ALA A 53 10.52 6.48 -19.51
C ALA A 53 11.11 5.29 -20.30
N THR A 54 12.45 5.25 -20.42
CA THR A 54 13.16 4.16 -21.10
C THR A 54 14.48 3.83 -20.39
N TYR A 55 14.96 2.60 -20.56
CA TYR A 55 16.30 2.15 -20.18
C TYR A 55 16.95 1.35 -21.34
N VAL A 56 18.27 1.14 -21.30
CA VAL A 56 19.00 0.36 -22.31
C VAL A 56 19.15 -1.08 -21.83
N GLY A 57 18.67 -2.05 -22.62
CA GLY A 57 18.77 -3.48 -22.33
C GLY A 57 20.12 -4.09 -22.73
N GLU A 58 20.30 -5.38 -22.43
CA GLU A 58 21.54 -6.13 -22.71
C GLU A 58 21.89 -6.20 -24.21
N ASN A 59 20.88 -6.13 -25.07
CA ASN A 59 21.02 -6.08 -26.53
C ASN A 59 21.17 -4.65 -27.09
N ASN A 60 21.40 -3.66 -26.22
CA ASN A 60 21.53 -2.24 -26.55
C ASN A 60 20.24 -1.60 -27.13
N GLU A 61 19.07 -2.23 -26.96
CA GLU A 61 17.77 -1.67 -27.32
C GLU A 61 17.16 -0.83 -26.20
N ARG A 62 16.32 0.14 -26.57
CA ARG A 62 15.55 0.94 -25.60
C ARG A 62 14.27 0.20 -25.22
N LEU A 63 14.12 -0.07 -23.93
CA LEU A 63 12.96 -0.76 -23.37
C LEU A 63 12.20 0.16 -22.42
N VAL A 64 10.89 -0.03 -22.33
CA VAL A 64 10.02 0.66 -21.36
C VAL A 64 10.04 -0.14 -20.05
N PRO A 65 10.32 0.49 -18.90
CA PRO A 65 10.31 -0.21 -17.62
C PRO A 65 8.89 -0.54 -17.17
N VAL A 66 8.75 -1.63 -16.43
CA VAL A 66 7.53 -1.90 -15.64
C VAL A 66 7.62 -1.08 -14.35
N MET A 67 6.53 -0.42 -13.97
CA MET A 67 6.47 0.41 -12.77
C MET A 67 5.61 -0.26 -11.70
N ILE A 68 6.09 -0.23 -10.45
CA ILE A 68 5.33 -0.69 -9.29
C ILE A 68 5.05 0.52 -8.40
N HIS A 69 3.77 0.87 -8.27
CA HIS A 69 3.32 1.89 -7.31
C HIS A 69 3.04 1.20 -5.98
N ARG A 70 3.56 1.75 -4.88
CA ARG A 70 3.31 1.19 -3.55
C ARG A 70 3.05 2.27 -2.50
N ALA A 71 2.13 1.97 -1.60
CA ALA A 71 1.98 2.67 -0.33
C ALA A 71 1.77 1.60 0.75
N ILE A 72 2.56 1.61 1.83
CA ILE A 72 2.47 0.56 2.86
C ILE A 72 1.37 0.90 3.87
N LEU A 73 1.33 2.15 4.32
CA LEU A 73 0.34 2.62 5.30
C LEU A 73 -0.90 3.24 4.65
N GLY A 74 -0.89 3.41 3.32
CA GLY A 74 -1.81 4.33 2.66
C GLY A 74 -1.42 5.78 2.95
N SER A 75 -2.39 6.61 3.36
CA SER A 75 -2.09 7.96 3.87
C SER A 75 -1.76 7.92 5.36
N LEU A 76 -0.91 8.82 5.81
CA LEU A 76 -0.50 8.88 7.21
C LEU A 76 -1.69 9.22 8.12
N GLU A 77 -2.59 10.09 7.66
CA GLU A 77 -3.78 10.51 8.40
C GLU A 77 -4.75 9.36 8.62
N ARG A 78 -4.99 8.54 7.58
CA ARG A 78 -5.83 7.35 7.68
C ARG A 78 -5.20 6.33 8.64
N PHE A 79 -3.90 6.10 8.51
CA PHE A 79 -3.21 5.15 9.36
C PHE A 79 -3.20 5.59 10.83
N ILE A 80 -2.97 6.87 11.12
CA ILE A 80 -3.11 7.42 12.47
C ILE A 80 -4.54 7.24 13.00
N GLY A 81 -5.55 7.45 12.16
CA GLY A 81 -6.95 7.16 12.51
C GLY A 81 -7.15 5.71 12.97
N ILE A 82 -6.64 4.74 12.20
CA ILE A 82 -6.67 3.33 12.58
C ILE A 82 -5.91 3.08 13.88
N LEU A 83 -4.72 3.67 14.08
CA LEU A 83 -3.95 3.49 15.32
C LEU A 83 -4.63 4.08 16.56
N ILE A 84 -5.34 5.20 16.42
CA ILE A 84 -6.12 5.80 17.52
C ILE A 84 -7.19 4.82 17.98
N GLU A 85 -7.91 4.21 17.03
CA GLU A 85 -9.00 3.28 17.32
C GLU A 85 -8.48 1.92 17.84
N GLU A 86 -7.42 1.39 17.24
CA GLU A 86 -6.75 0.14 17.67
C GLU A 86 -6.25 0.22 19.11
N TYR A 87 -5.60 1.33 19.47
CA TYR A 87 -5.04 1.51 20.83
C TYR A 87 -6.01 2.20 21.79
N ALA A 88 -7.19 2.63 21.36
CA ALA A 88 -8.11 3.45 22.14
C ALA A 88 -7.42 4.64 22.84
N GLY A 89 -6.42 5.25 22.17
CA GLY A 89 -5.58 6.33 22.70
C GLY A 89 -4.40 5.91 23.59
N PHE A 90 -4.27 4.64 23.97
CA PHE A 90 -3.15 4.10 24.75
C PHE A 90 -1.96 3.74 23.84
N PHE A 91 -1.36 4.74 23.21
CA PHE A 91 -0.27 4.52 22.27
C PHE A 91 0.94 3.80 22.91
N PRO A 92 1.62 2.92 22.16
CA PRO A 92 2.95 2.45 22.54
C PRO A 92 3.88 3.62 22.85
N THR A 93 4.78 3.46 23.82
CA THR A 93 5.64 4.55 24.33
C THR A 93 6.40 5.32 23.23
N TRP A 94 6.78 4.65 22.13
CA TRP A 94 7.49 5.28 21.02
C TRP A 94 6.60 6.14 20.10
N LEU A 95 5.28 5.96 20.17
CA LEU A 95 4.27 6.76 19.46
C LEU A 95 3.55 7.77 20.36
N ALA A 96 3.57 7.56 21.67
CA ALA A 96 2.88 8.42 22.63
C ALA A 96 3.41 9.86 22.55
N PRO A 97 2.53 10.87 22.37
CA PRO A 97 2.94 12.28 22.36
C PRO A 97 3.62 12.73 23.67
N GLU A 98 3.20 12.16 24.80
CA GLU A 98 3.79 12.35 26.12
C GLU A 98 4.17 10.97 26.67
N GLN A 99 5.45 10.79 26.97
CA GLN A 99 6.00 9.47 27.32
C GLN A 99 6.08 9.24 28.83
N ALA A 100 6.33 10.29 29.60
CA ALA A 100 6.43 10.25 31.05
C ALA A 100 6.20 11.64 31.67
N VAL A 101 5.65 11.66 32.87
CA VAL A 101 5.51 12.85 33.72
C VAL A 101 6.25 12.57 35.02
N LEU A 102 7.16 13.46 35.40
CA LEU A 102 7.80 13.44 36.73
C LEU A 102 7.04 14.41 37.63
N MET A 103 6.53 13.90 38.74
CA MET A 103 5.76 14.66 39.74
C MET A 103 6.63 15.05 40.92
#